data_AF-A0A383EPS8-F1
#
_entry.id   AF-A0A383EPS8-F1
#
_cell.length_a   1.000
_cell.length_b   1.000
_cell.length_c   1.000
_cell.angle_alpha   90.00
_cell.angle_beta   90.00
_cell.angle_gamma   90.00
#
_symmetry.space_group_name_H-M   'P 1'
#
loop_
_entity.id
_entity.type
_entity.pdbx_description
1 polymer ?
#
loop_
_entity_poly.entity_id
_entity_poly.type
_entity_poly.pdbx_seq_one_letter_code
_entity_poly.pdbx_strand_id
1 'polypeptide(L)'
;MQEEDHNNPIQSEMPFAIIDGEQITELPKDLYIPPIALQVFLDTFEGPLDLLLYLIRKQNLNILDIPIADITEQYVDYINLMKELELELAGEYLLMAAMLAEIKSRMLLPIFEDIEQEEDPRAELIRRLLEYERYRTVSEKINQLDRVDRDVFLSAIDTDQFKQP
;
A
#
# COMPACT_ATOMS: atom_id res chain seq x y z
N MET A 1 51.52 7.73 -40.27
CA MET A 1 50.14 8.07 -40.72
C MET A 1 49.24 7.25 -39.80
N GLN A 2 48.96 7.78 -38.60
CA GLN A 2 47.69 8.43 -38.20
C GLN A 2 46.53 7.43 -38.34
N GLU A 3 46.18 6.72 -37.27
CA GLU A 3 45.15 7.10 -36.26
C GLU A 3 43.78 7.32 -36.89
N GLU A 4 42.89 6.34 -36.73
CA GLU A 4 41.46 6.58 -36.44
C GLU A 4 40.98 5.44 -35.53
N ASP A 5 41.24 5.59 -34.23
CA ASP A 5 40.54 4.82 -33.20
C ASP A 5 39.10 5.36 -33.15
N HIS A 6 38.15 4.56 -33.66
CA HIS A 6 36.74 4.82 -33.48
C HIS A 6 36.39 4.70 -31.98
N ASN A 7 36.44 5.83 -31.29
CA ASN A 7 35.92 6.02 -29.94
C ASN A 7 34.40 5.85 -29.96
N ASN A 8 33.93 4.61 -29.91
CA ASN A 8 32.53 4.32 -29.63
C ASN A 8 32.26 4.76 -28.18
N PRO A 9 31.33 5.69 -27.93
CA PRO A 9 31.00 6.06 -26.56
C PRO A 9 30.43 4.83 -25.87
N ILE A 10 31.14 4.35 -24.85
CA ILE A 10 30.62 3.38 -23.89
C ILE A 10 29.47 4.11 -23.19
N GLN A 11 28.24 3.81 -23.61
CA GLN A 11 27.05 4.28 -22.93
C GLN A 11 27.00 3.58 -21.58
N SER A 12 27.58 4.20 -20.56
CA SER A 12 27.41 3.80 -19.17
C SER A 12 25.94 3.97 -18.83
N GLU A 13 25.24 2.87 -18.55
CA GLU A 13 23.86 2.90 -18.07
C GLU A 13 23.78 3.82 -16.85
N MET A 14 22.84 4.77 -16.87
CA MET A 14 22.67 5.68 -15.74
C MET A 14 22.19 4.89 -14.53
N PRO A 15 22.77 5.11 -13.34
CA PRO A 15 22.34 4.40 -12.13
C PRO A 15 20.89 4.77 -11.79
N PHE A 16 20.10 3.78 -11.39
CA PHE A 16 18.70 4.00 -11.01
C PHE A 16 18.56 4.79 -9.71
N ALA A 17 19.49 4.60 -8.78
CA ALA A 17 19.56 5.33 -7.51
C ALA A 17 20.98 5.26 -6.91
N ILE A 18 21.26 6.19 -5.98
CA ILE A 18 22.45 6.17 -5.12
C ILE A 18 21.94 6.07 -3.68
N ILE A 19 22.30 5.00 -2.97
CA ILE A 19 21.95 4.77 -1.55
C ILE A 19 23.26 4.49 -0.82
N ASP A 20 23.55 5.25 0.24
CA ASP A 20 24.80 5.17 1.03
C ASP A 20 26.11 5.21 0.22
N GLY A 21 26.09 5.85 -0.95
CA GLY A 21 27.25 5.99 -1.82
C GLY A 21 27.51 4.80 -2.75
N GLU A 22 26.69 3.75 -2.69
CA GLU A 22 26.71 2.64 -3.63
C GLU A 22 25.76 2.92 -4.81
N GLN A 23 26.24 2.62 -6.02
CA GLN A 23 25.48 2.81 -7.26
C GLN A 23 24.68 1.56 -7.56
N ILE A 24 23.35 1.69 -7.61
CA ILE A 24 22.46 0.58 -7.95
C ILE A 24 22.18 0.63 -9.46
N THR A 25 22.83 -0.25 -10.20
CA THR A 25 22.72 -0.38 -11.66
C THR A 25 21.71 -1.45 -12.10
N GLU A 26 21.41 -2.41 -11.23
CA GLU A 26 20.42 -3.45 -11.48
C GLU A 26 19.24 -3.30 -10.53
N LEU A 27 18.01 -3.41 -11.05
CA LEU A 27 16.82 -3.47 -10.21
C LEU A 27 16.83 -4.83 -9.47
N PRO A 28 16.93 -4.87 -8.13
CA PRO A 28 16.95 -6.13 -7.39
C PRO A 28 15.64 -6.90 -7.61
N LYS A 29 15.76 -8.20 -7.90
CA LYS A 29 14.62 -9.08 -8.23
C LYS A 29 13.72 -9.36 -7.02
N ASP A 30 14.29 -9.28 -5.82
CA ASP A 30 13.57 -9.38 -4.55
C ASP A 30 13.69 -8.06 -3.81
N LEU A 31 12.54 -7.57 -3.36
CA LEU A 31 12.40 -6.23 -2.80
C LEU A 31 12.98 -6.16 -1.38
N TYR A 32 14.29 -5.99 -1.29
CA TYR A 32 14.93 -5.49 -0.08
C TYR A 32 14.49 -4.03 0.13
N ILE A 33 13.62 -3.79 1.11
CA ILE A 33 13.30 -2.44 1.58
C ILE A 33 14.29 -2.13 2.70
N PRO A 34 15.16 -1.10 2.57
CA PRO A 34 16.03 -0.68 3.65
C PRO A 34 15.20 -0.31 4.90
N PRO A 35 15.65 -0.64 6.12
CA PRO A 35 14.88 -0.44 7.35
C PRO A 35 14.37 1.00 7.57
N ILE A 36 15.14 2.00 7.11
CA ILE A 36 14.78 3.43 7.18
C ILE A 36 13.65 3.78 6.21
N ALA A 37 13.59 3.15 5.02
CA ALA A 37 12.49 3.35 4.08
C ALA A 37 11.20 2.70 4.59
N LEU A 38 11.29 1.60 5.34
CA LEU A 38 10.13 0.95 5.95
C LEU A 38 9.50 1.78 7.07
N GLN A 39 10.32 2.50 7.86
CA GLN A 39 9.87 3.39 8.93
C GLN A 39 9.06 4.58 8.40
N VAL A 40 9.45 5.15 7.25
CA VAL A 40 8.68 6.19 6.54
C VAL A 40 7.39 5.63 5.91
N PHE A 41 7.37 4.35 5.56
CA PHE A 41 6.21 3.73 4.89
C PHE A 41 5.04 3.41 5.84
N LEU A 42 5.27 3.26 7.14
CA LEU A 42 4.22 2.85 8.09
C LEU A 42 3.46 3.99 8.75
N ASP A 43 4.08 5.15 8.95
CA ASP A 43 3.35 6.39 9.23
C ASP A 43 2.43 6.79 8.05
N THR A 44 2.55 6.10 6.90
CA THR A 44 1.73 6.33 5.70
C THR A 44 0.49 5.43 5.64
N PHE A 45 0.44 4.30 6.36
CA PHE A 45 -0.68 3.36 6.26
C PHE A 45 -1.77 3.66 7.29
N GLU A 46 -3.01 3.80 6.82
CA GLU A 46 -4.17 4.08 7.68
C GLU A 46 -4.79 2.80 8.28
N GLY A 47 -3.96 1.82 8.66
CA GLY A 47 -4.39 0.59 9.33
C GLY A 47 -4.13 -0.71 8.55
N PRO A 48 -4.58 -1.87 9.11
CA PRO A 48 -4.21 -3.19 8.60
C PRO A 48 -4.85 -3.53 7.24
N LEU A 49 -6.04 -3.00 6.94
CA LEU A 49 -6.69 -3.21 5.63
C LEU A 49 -5.95 -2.48 4.51
N ASP A 50 -5.42 -1.29 4.79
CA ASP A 50 -4.63 -0.52 3.84
C ASP A 50 -3.33 -1.24 3.49
N LEU A 51 -2.64 -1.76 4.52
CA LEU A 51 -1.45 -2.59 4.34
C LEU A 51 -1.75 -3.82 3.48
N LEU A 52 -2.85 -4.53 3.73
CA LEU A 52 -3.25 -5.68 2.92
C LEU A 52 -3.53 -5.31 1.46
N LEU A 53 -4.25 -4.21 1.21
CA LEU A 53 -4.49 -3.73 -0.15
C LEU A 53 -3.19 -3.38 -0.87
N TYR A 54 -2.24 -2.77 -0.17
CA TYR A 54 -0.92 -2.50 -0.70
C TYR A 54 -0.20 -3.81 -1.10
N LEU A 55 -0.17 -4.81 -0.23
CA LEU A 55 0.47 -6.11 -0.51
C LEU A 55 -0.16 -6.84 -1.70
N ILE A 56 -1.49 -6.81 -1.81
CA ILE A 56 -2.24 -7.40 -2.93
C ILE A 56 -1.90 -6.71 -4.24
N ARG A 57 -1.96 -5.37 -4.28
CA ARG A 57 -1.67 -4.59 -5.49
C ARG A 57 -0.22 -4.75 -5.95
N LYS A 58 0.72 -4.77 -5.01
CA LYS A 58 2.14 -4.92 -5.27
C LYS A 58 2.49 -6.23 -5.99
N GLN A 59 1.74 -7.29 -5.72
CA GLN A 59 1.91 -8.60 -6.35
C GLN A 59 1.03 -8.77 -7.60
N ASN A 60 0.31 -7.73 -8.02
CA ASN A 60 -0.68 -7.81 -9.10
C ASN A 60 -1.75 -8.90 -8.87
N LEU A 61 -2.13 -9.12 -7.62
CA LEU A 61 -3.14 -10.12 -7.23
C LEU A 61 -4.54 -9.53 -7.34
N ASN A 62 -5.52 -10.40 -7.62
CA ASN A 62 -6.92 -10.03 -7.62
C ASN A 62 -7.47 -10.07 -6.18
N ILE A 63 -8.11 -8.98 -5.72
CA ILE A 63 -8.77 -8.92 -4.39
C ILE A 63 -9.85 -10.01 -4.24
N LEU A 64 -10.47 -10.45 -5.33
CA LEU A 64 -11.49 -11.51 -5.30
C LEU A 64 -10.90 -12.92 -5.19
N ASP A 65 -9.61 -13.09 -5.49
CA ASP A 65 -8.94 -14.40 -5.45
C ASP A 65 -7.55 -14.25 -4.84
N ILE A 66 -7.55 -14.03 -3.53
CA ILE A 66 -6.33 -13.78 -2.78
C ILE A 66 -5.71 -15.13 -2.35
N PRO A 67 -4.43 -15.39 -2.66
CA PRO A 67 -3.68 -16.47 -2.05
C PRO A 67 -3.39 -16.15 -0.58
N ILE A 68 -4.27 -16.61 0.32
CA ILE A 68 -4.19 -16.29 1.76
C ILE A 68 -2.87 -16.74 2.37
N ALA A 69 -2.34 -17.89 1.95
CA ALA A 69 -1.10 -18.41 2.49
C ALA A 69 0.06 -17.41 2.34
N ASP A 70 0.21 -16.85 1.13
CA ASP A 70 1.29 -15.94 0.73
C ASP A 70 1.08 -14.55 1.35
N ILE A 71 -0.15 -14.03 1.31
CA ILE A 71 -0.48 -12.74 1.91
C ILE A 71 -0.29 -12.76 3.43
N THR A 72 -0.65 -13.85 4.09
CA THR A 72 -0.48 -13.98 5.54
C THR A 72 0.99 -13.97 5.93
N GLU A 73 1.83 -14.68 5.18
CA GLU A 73 3.29 -14.73 5.43
C GLU A 73 3.90 -13.34 5.28
N GLN A 74 3.63 -12.65 4.17
CA GLN A 74 4.12 -11.30 3.95
C GLN A 74 3.62 -10.30 4.98
N TYR A 75 2.35 -10.41 5.38
CA TYR A 75 1.79 -9.57 6.42
C TYR A 75 2.56 -9.74 7.73
N VAL A 76 2.76 -10.99 8.17
CA VAL A 76 3.48 -11.31 9.41
C VAL A 76 4.94 -10.86 9.36
N ASP A 77 5.62 -11.07 8.24
CA ASP A 77 7.00 -10.59 8.04
C ASP A 77 7.08 -9.07 8.21
N TYR A 78 6.13 -8.35 7.62
CA TYR A 78 6.04 -6.90 7.75
C TYR A 78 5.78 -6.47 9.21
N ILE A 79 4.88 -7.17 9.93
CA ILE A 79 4.65 -6.92 11.36
C ILE A 79 5.91 -7.18 12.20
N ASN A 80 6.66 -8.24 11.90
CA ASN A 80 7.86 -8.59 12.68
C ASN A 80 8.97 -7.57 12.46
N LEU A 81 9.18 -7.12 11.22
CA LEU A 81 10.12 -6.06 10.91
C LEU A 81 9.79 -4.75 11.65
N MET A 82 8.50 -4.43 11.83
CA MET A 82 8.08 -3.29 12.65
C MET A 82 8.46 -3.42 14.13
N LYS A 83 8.30 -4.63 14.68
CA LYS A 83 8.66 -4.90 16.08
C LYS A 83 10.16 -4.77 16.31
N GLU A 84 10.96 -5.20 15.33
CA GLU A 84 12.42 -5.04 15.36
C GLU A 84 12.86 -3.57 15.32
N LEU A 85 12.06 -2.71 14.68
CA LEU A 85 12.24 -1.25 14.64
C LEU A 85 11.66 -0.52 15.86
N GLU A 86 11.23 -1.24 16.90
CA GLU A 86 10.63 -0.71 18.14
C GLU A 86 9.41 0.19 17.91
N LEU A 87 8.70 0.02 16.79
CA LEU A 87 7.48 0.76 16.52
C LEU A 87 6.34 0.24 17.41
N GLU A 88 5.58 1.16 18.01
CA GLU A 88 4.42 0.81 18.83
C GLU A 88 3.31 0.26 17.93
N LEU A 89 3.23 -1.07 17.86
CA LEU A 89 2.28 -1.74 17.00
C LEU A 89 0.86 -1.61 17.58
N ALA A 90 -0.05 -1.02 16.81
CA ALA A 90 -1.46 -0.96 17.20
C ALA A 90 -2.06 -2.38 17.28
N GLY A 91 -2.91 -2.62 18.28
CA GLY A 91 -3.54 -3.93 18.50
C GLY A 91 -4.36 -4.45 17.31
N GLU A 92 -4.82 -3.55 16.44
CA GLU A 92 -5.55 -3.87 15.20
C GLU A 92 -4.71 -4.70 14.22
N TYR A 93 -3.40 -4.48 14.17
CA TYR A 93 -2.50 -5.27 13.32
C TYR A 93 -2.33 -6.70 13.83
N LEU A 94 -2.22 -6.87 15.15
CA LEU A 94 -2.14 -8.19 15.77
C LEU A 94 -3.45 -8.96 15.60
N LEU A 95 -4.59 -8.28 15.74
CA LEU A 95 -5.90 -8.85 15.47
C LEU A 95 -5.99 -9.35 14.03
N MET A 96 -5.55 -8.55 13.05
CA MET A 96 -5.57 -8.96 11.64
C MET A 96 -4.64 -10.15 11.38
N ALA A 97 -3.44 -10.19 11.98
CA ALA A 97 -2.55 -11.35 11.88
C ALA A 97 -3.22 -12.63 12.40
N ALA A 98 -3.92 -12.55 13.53
CA ALA A 98 -4.67 -13.68 14.09
C ALA A 98 -5.82 -14.11 13.16
N MET A 99 -6.57 -13.15 12.60
CA MET A 99 -7.63 -13.44 11.62
C MET A 99 -7.07 -14.14 10.36
N LEU A 100 -5.96 -13.64 9.81
CA LEU A 100 -5.31 -14.25 8.65
C LEU A 100 -4.82 -15.68 8.94
N ALA A 101 -4.23 -15.91 10.13
CA ALA A 101 -3.80 -17.24 10.55
C ALA A 101 -4.99 -18.22 10.68
N GLU A 102 -6.12 -17.75 11.21
CA GLU A 102 -7.36 -18.53 11.28
C GLU A 102 -7.87 -18.92 9.90
N ILE A 103 -7.98 -17.94 8.98
CA ILE A 103 -8.42 -18.18 7.60
C ILE A 103 -7.48 -19.17 6.91
N LYS A 104 -6.15 -18.96 7.02
CA LYS A 104 -5.13 -19.87 6.48
C LYS A 104 -5.31 -21.28 7.03
N SER A 105 -5.53 -21.43 8.33
CA SER A 105 -5.75 -22.74 8.95
C SER A 105 -6.99 -23.41 8.39
N ARG A 106 -8.14 -22.72 8.33
CA ARG A 106 -9.39 -23.30 7.80
C ARG A 106 -9.26 -23.73 6.35
N MET A 107 -8.59 -22.93 5.52
CA MET A 107 -8.36 -23.26 4.11
C MET A 107 -7.45 -24.47 3.88
N LEU A 108 -6.57 -24.79 4.84
CA LEU A 108 -5.64 -25.91 4.74
C LEU A 108 -6.19 -27.20 5.35
N LEU A 109 -7.31 -27.14 6.07
CA LEU A 109 -7.92 -28.32 6.68
C LEU A 109 -8.64 -29.18 5.62
N PRO A 110 -8.60 -30.52 5.75
CA PRO A 110 -9.34 -31.41 4.86
C PRO A 110 -10.86 -31.21 5.04
N ILE A 111 -11.57 -31.06 3.93
CA ILE A 111 -13.03 -30.95 3.90
C ILE A 111 -13.61 -32.35 4.12
N PHE A 112 -14.36 -32.53 5.20
CA PHE A 112 -15.13 -33.77 5.41
C PHE A 112 -16.43 -33.69 4.60
N GLU A 113 -16.75 -34.74 3.84
CA GLU A 113 -17.90 -34.78 2.91
C GLU A 113 -19.26 -34.46 3.58
N ASP A 114 -19.38 -34.60 4.91
CA ASP A 114 -20.61 -34.29 5.65
C ASP A 114 -20.84 -32.79 5.94
N ILE A 115 -19.92 -31.90 5.54
CA ILE A 115 -20.01 -30.45 5.78
C ILE A 115 -20.25 -29.70 4.45
N GLU A 116 -21.41 -29.92 3.82
CA GLU A 116 -21.71 -29.39 2.48
C GLU A 116 -21.99 -27.87 2.39
N GLN A 117 -21.77 -27.06 3.44
CA GLN A 117 -22.20 -25.64 3.45
C GLN A 117 -21.28 -24.68 4.20
N GLU A 118 -19.96 -24.89 4.22
CA GLU A 118 -19.07 -23.86 4.78
C GLU A 118 -18.88 -22.73 3.76
N GLU A 119 -19.24 -21.49 4.15
CA GLU A 119 -18.93 -20.29 3.37
C GLU A 119 -17.41 -20.19 3.16
N ASP A 120 -16.97 -19.57 2.04
CA ASP A 120 -15.54 -19.31 1.83
C ASP A 120 -14.99 -18.55 3.06
N PRO A 121 -14.02 -19.12 3.79
CA PRO A 121 -13.49 -18.51 5.01
C PRO A 121 -12.88 -17.12 4.77
N ARG A 122 -12.58 -16.78 3.51
CA ARG A 122 -12.05 -15.48 3.09
C ARG A 122 -13.13 -14.42 2.86
N ALA A 123 -14.39 -14.81 2.75
CA ALA A 123 -15.47 -13.95 2.26
C ALA A 123 -15.60 -12.65 3.08
N GLU A 124 -15.52 -12.74 4.40
CA GLU A 124 -15.59 -11.56 5.26
C GLU A 124 -14.40 -10.61 5.03
N LEU A 125 -13.19 -11.14 4.90
CA LEU A 125 -11.99 -10.35 4.65
C LEU A 125 -12.10 -9.61 3.30
N ILE A 126 -12.47 -10.32 2.24
CA ILE A 126 -12.66 -9.74 0.90
C ILE A 126 -13.70 -8.61 0.95
N ARG A 127 -14.83 -8.85 1.64
CA ARG A 127 -15.87 -7.83 1.82
C ARG A 127 -15.33 -6.57 2.49
N ARG A 128 -14.57 -6.72 3.58
CA ARG A 128 -13.96 -5.59 4.31
C ARG A 128 -12.94 -4.83 3.45
N LEU A 129 -12.12 -5.54 2.67
CA LEU A 129 -11.14 -4.94 1.76
C LEU A 129 -11.82 -4.10 0.68
N LEU A 130 -12.86 -4.64 0.03
CA LEU A 130 -13.63 -3.92 -0.99
C LEU A 130 -14.34 -2.69 -0.42
N GLU A 131 -14.91 -2.82 0.78
CA GLU A 131 -15.59 -1.72 1.46
C GLU A 131 -14.62 -0.59 1.81
N TYR A 132 -13.45 -0.93 2.36
CA TYR A 132 -12.39 0.03 2.65
C TYR A 132 -11.88 0.71 1.37
N GLU A 133 -11.59 -0.04 0.30
CA GLU A 133 -11.15 0.52 -0.99
C GLU A 133 -12.17 1.53 -1.55
N ARG A 134 -13.48 1.19 -1.45
CA ARG A 134 -14.56 2.09 -1.87
C ARG A 134 -14.55 3.38 -1.04
N TYR A 135 -14.47 3.29 0.28
CA TYR A 135 -14.44 4.48 1.12
C TYR A 135 -13.20 5.33 0.90
N ARG A 136 -12.02 4.70 0.78
CA ARG A 136 -10.77 5.40 0.46
C ARG A 136 -10.91 6.20 -0.84
N THR A 137 -11.40 5.56 -1.89
CA THR A 137 -11.61 6.23 -3.20
C THR A 137 -12.56 7.42 -3.08
N VAL A 138 -13.62 7.30 -2.29
CA VAL A 138 -14.57 8.40 -2.06
C VAL A 138 -13.92 9.51 -1.23
N SER A 139 -13.19 9.18 -0.18
CA SER A 139 -12.44 10.13 0.64
C SER A 139 -11.42 10.93 -0.19
N GLU A 140 -10.69 10.25 -1.08
CA GLU A 140 -9.75 10.89 -2.01
C GLU A 140 -10.47 11.87 -2.96
N LYS A 141 -11.62 11.47 -3.53
CA LYS A 141 -12.45 12.35 -4.37
C LYS A 141 -12.98 13.55 -3.60
N ILE A 142 -13.42 13.37 -2.35
CA ILE A 142 -13.88 14.46 -1.49
C ILE A 142 -12.73 15.42 -1.18
N ASN A 143 -11.53 14.90 -0.92
CA ASN A 143 -10.37 15.72 -0.59
C ASN A 143 -9.93 16.64 -1.76
N GLN A 144 -10.22 16.22 -2.99
CA GLN A 144 -9.98 17.00 -4.22
C GLN A 144 -11.00 18.11 -4.46
N LEU A 145 -12.13 18.14 -3.73
CA LEU A 145 -13.12 19.21 -3.88
C LEU A 145 -12.56 20.54 -3.36
N ASP A 146 -12.90 21.63 -4.05
CA ASP A 146 -12.59 22.98 -3.60
C ASP A 146 -13.28 23.26 -2.27
N ARG A 147 -12.49 23.72 -1.29
CA ARG A 147 -12.98 24.10 0.02
C ARG A 147 -13.08 25.60 0.13
N VAL A 148 -14.24 26.07 0.57
CA VAL A 148 -14.42 27.47 0.98
C VAL A 148 -13.41 27.78 2.08
N ASP A 149 -12.81 28.96 2.02
CA ASP A 149 -11.75 29.44 2.92
C ASP A 149 -10.38 28.74 2.75
N ARG A 150 -10.23 27.81 1.81
CA ARG A 150 -8.94 27.23 1.38
C ARG A 150 -8.62 27.55 -0.08
N ASP A 151 -9.54 27.19 -0.97
CA ASP A 151 -9.36 27.27 -2.42
C ASP A 151 -10.24 28.36 -3.04
N VAL A 152 -11.42 28.58 -2.45
CA VAL A 152 -12.37 29.62 -2.88
C VAL A 152 -12.72 30.55 -1.73
N PHE A 153 -12.61 31.85 -1.96
CA PHE A 153 -12.94 32.90 -0.99
C PHE A 153 -14.24 33.60 -1.40
N LEU A 154 -15.19 33.70 -0.47
CA LEU A 154 -16.45 34.39 -0.72
C LEU A 154 -16.24 35.90 -0.64
N SER A 155 -16.38 36.59 -1.77
CA SER A 155 -16.39 38.06 -1.80
C SER A 155 -17.81 38.56 -1.55
N ALA A 156 -18.02 39.21 -0.40
CA ALA A 156 -19.22 39.99 -0.15
C ALA A 156 -18.95 41.46 -0.49
N ILE A 157 -19.59 41.97 -1.55
CA ILE A 157 -19.61 43.41 -1.83
C ILE A 157 -20.80 44.00 -1.09
N ASP A 158 -20.53 44.96 -0.21
CA ASP A 158 -21.58 45.76 0.41
C ASP A 158 -22.24 46.63 -0.67
N THR A 159 -23.46 46.26 -1.06
CA THR A 159 -24.22 46.93 -2.11
C THR A 159 -25.01 48.13 -1.59
N ASP A 160 -24.98 48.41 -0.29
CA ASP A 160 -25.69 49.57 0.26
C ASP A 160 -25.07 50.90 -0.18
N GLN A 161 -23.81 50.91 -0.61
CA GLN A 161 -23.15 52.11 -1.18
C GLN A 161 -23.57 52.44 -2.62
N PHE A 162 -24.29 51.54 -3.32
CA PHE A 162 -24.76 51.75 -4.69
C PHE A 162 -26.26 52.09 -4.78
N LYS A 163 -26.94 52.25 -3.63
CA LYS A 163 -28.36 52.65 -3.55
C LYS A 163 -28.53 54.18 -3.40
N GLN A 164 -28.01 55.00 -4.31
CA GLN A 164 -28.54 56.38 -4.46
C GLN A 164 -28.50 56.84 -5.93
N PRO A 165 -29.65 57.23 -6.53
CA PRO A 165 -29.68 58.13 -7.68
C PRO A 165 -29.46 59.59 -7.26
#